data_AF-A0A1Y1UWC2-F1
#
_entry.id   AF-A0A1Y1UWC2-F1
#
_cell.length_a   1.000
_cell.length_b   1.000
_cell.length_c   1.000
_cell.angle_alpha   90.00
_cell.angle_beta   90.00
_cell.angle_gamma   90.00
#
_symmetry.space_group_name_H-M   'P 1'
#
loop_
_entity.id
_entity.type
_entity.pdbx_description
1 polymer ?
#
loop_
_entity_poly.entity_id
_entity_poly.type
_entity_poly.pdbx_seq_one_letter_code
_entity_poly.pdbx_strand_id
1 'polypeptide(L)'
;CGKGIGKCPGDKCCSAKGYCGITSNYCYSNLGCQDKYGKCTYRCGELQNASGVKEEFKCPDGECCSAKGYCGTTSSYCYSNLGCQDEYGKCQEEELCCSKMGYCGTTRSYCTADVCQSEFGNCWEKQNQ
;
A
#
# COMPACT_ATOMS: atom_id res chain seq x y z
N CYS A 1 3.84 -22.97 16.86
CA CYS A 1 2.62 -22.55 16.15
C CYS A 1 2.54 -23.28 14.81
N GLY A 2 1.38 -23.30 14.17
CA GLY A 2 1.20 -24.03 12.90
C GLY A 2 0.12 -25.11 12.98
N LYS A 3 -0.10 -25.79 11.86
CA LYS A 3 -1.10 -26.87 11.73
C LYS A 3 -0.85 -27.96 12.78
N GLY A 4 -1.88 -28.32 13.54
CA GLY A 4 -1.80 -29.33 14.60
C GLY A 4 -1.11 -28.88 15.89
N ILE A 5 -0.57 -27.66 15.95
CA ILE A 5 0.11 -27.11 17.13
C ILE A 5 -0.71 -25.97 17.76
N GLY A 6 -1.23 -25.06 16.93
CA GLY A 6 -2.02 -23.91 17.38
C GLY A 6 -1.41 -22.55 17.03
N LYS A 7 -2.04 -21.47 17.51
CA LYS A 7 -1.65 -20.09 17.23
C LYS A 7 -0.59 -19.58 18.21
N CYS A 8 0.14 -18.55 17.80
CA CYS A 8 0.99 -17.80 18.72
C CYS A 8 0.17 -16.97 19.70
N PRO A 9 0.65 -16.76 20.94
CA PRO A 9 -0.01 -15.90 21.90
C PRO A 9 0.15 -14.41 21.53
N GLY A 10 -0.88 -13.62 21.81
CA GLY A 10 -0.91 -12.18 21.55
C GLY A 10 -0.79 -11.84 20.06
N ASP A 11 -0.11 -10.74 19.75
CA ASP A 11 0.14 -10.26 18.39
C ASP A 11 1.39 -10.88 17.73
N LYS A 12 1.91 -12.00 18.26
CA LYS A 12 3.09 -12.65 17.69
C LYS A 12 2.79 -13.30 16.34
N CYS A 13 3.81 -13.32 15.51
CA CYS A 13 3.78 -13.90 14.19
C CYS A 13 4.20 -15.37 14.24
N CYS A 14 3.68 -16.19 13.34
CA CYS A 14 4.06 -17.59 13.21
C CYS A 14 4.97 -17.75 11.99
N SER A 15 6.26 -18.05 12.17
CA SER A 15 7.19 -18.18 11.06
C SER A 15 6.90 -19.41 10.19
N ALA A 16 7.52 -19.48 9.00
CA ALA A 16 7.45 -20.64 8.12
C ALA A 16 7.84 -21.95 8.82
N LYS A 17 8.74 -21.86 9.81
CA LYS A 17 9.25 -23.00 10.59
C LYS A 17 8.40 -23.33 11.83
N GLY A 18 7.27 -22.67 12.04
CA GLY A 18 6.35 -22.96 13.13
C GLY A 18 6.76 -22.37 14.49
N TYR A 19 7.61 -21.33 14.50
CA TYR A 19 8.03 -20.65 15.73
C TYR A 19 7.33 -19.30 15.88
N CYS A 20 7.07 -18.90 17.12
CA CYS A 20 6.46 -17.61 17.45
C CYS A 20 7.52 -16.53 17.65
N GLY A 21 7.35 -15.38 17.00
CA GLY A 21 8.29 -14.26 17.10
C GLY A 21 7.71 -12.96 16.52
N ILE A 22 8.54 -11.91 16.50
CA ILE A 22 8.13 -10.56 16.08
C ILE A 22 9.08 -9.91 15.06
N THR A 23 10.15 -10.61 14.66
CA THR A 23 11.10 -10.07 13.68
C THR A 23 10.62 -10.34 12.25
N SER A 24 11.26 -9.71 11.26
CA SER A 24 10.92 -9.83 9.84
C SER A 24 10.72 -11.29 9.39
N ASN A 25 11.66 -12.19 9.73
CA ASN A 25 11.60 -13.61 9.35
C ASN A 25 10.43 -14.39 9.98
N TYR A 26 9.76 -13.81 10.97
CA TYR A 26 8.57 -14.39 11.58
C TYR A 26 7.30 -13.77 11.01
N CYS A 27 7.32 -12.46 10.72
CA CYS A 27 6.12 -11.67 10.45
C CYS A 27 5.87 -11.41 8.98
N TYR A 28 6.89 -11.42 8.13
CA TYR A 28 6.70 -11.09 6.72
C TYR A 28 6.06 -12.26 6.00
N SER A 29 4.89 -12.03 5.40
CA SER A 29 4.17 -13.02 4.62
C SER A 29 5.03 -13.51 3.44
N ASN A 30 5.81 -12.61 2.83
CA ASN A 30 6.76 -12.94 1.76
C ASN A 30 7.90 -13.88 2.22
N LEU A 31 8.14 -14.00 3.53
CA LEU A 31 9.11 -14.94 4.14
C LEU A 31 8.43 -16.18 4.75
N GLY A 32 7.15 -16.40 4.42
CA GLY A 32 6.40 -17.60 4.81
C GLY A 32 5.76 -17.53 6.20
N CYS A 33 5.45 -16.34 6.71
CA CYS A 33 4.61 -16.21 7.90
C CYS A 33 3.26 -16.93 7.68
N GLN A 34 2.82 -17.70 8.68
CA GLN A 34 1.58 -18.48 8.64
C GLN A 34 0.42 -17.69 9.27
N ASP A 35 -0.33 -16.98 8.44
CA ASP A 35 -1.44 -16.07 8.80
C ASP A 35 -2.54 -16.71 9.66
N LYS A 36 -2.83 -18.00 9.44
CA LYS A 36 -3.80 -18.76 10.26
C LYS A 36 -3.37 -18.91 11.71
N TYR A 37 -2.08 -18.76 12.00
CA TYR A 37 -1.48 -19.07 13.30
C TYR A 37 -0.72 -17.91 13.93
N GLY A 38 -0.68 -16.74 13.29
CA GLY A 38 -0.06 -15.53 13.83
C GLY A 38 -0.37 -14.30 12.98
N LYS A 39 0.08 -13.13 13.44
CA LYS A 39 -0.16 -11.86 12.75
C LYS A 39 0.90 -11.63 11.67
N CYS A 40 0.54 -11.85 10.41
CA CYS A 40 1.45 -11.68 9.28
C CYS A 40 1.23 -10.33 8.57
N THR A 41 2.29 -9.84 7.93
CA THR A 41 2.28 -8.58 7.19
C THR A 41 2.97 -8.77 5.84
N TYR A 42 2.34 -8.32 4.76
CA TYR A 42 3.00 -8.23 3.46
C TYR A 42 3.86 -6.97 3.38
N ARG A 43 5.11 -7.15 2.97
CA ARG A 43 6.06 -6.07 2.75
C ARG A 43 6.36 -5.97 1.26
N CYS A 44 6.82 -4.81 0.84
CA CYS A 44 7.18 -4.52 -0.53
C CYS A 44 8.27 -3.46 -0.60
N GLY A 45 8.87 -3.29 -1.79
CA GLY A 45 9.98 -2.37 -2.00
C GLY A 45 11.33 -3.01 -1.72
N GLU A 46 12.39 -2.21 -1.90
CA GLU A 46 13.75 -2.52 -1.46
C GLU A 46 13.87 -2.27 0.05
N LEU A 47 13.94 -3.33 0.84
CA LEU A 47 14.02 -3.26 2.31
C LEU A 47 15.38 -3.76 2.80
N GLN A 48 15.96 -3.02 3.75
CA GLN A 48 17.20 -3.42 4.41
C GLN A 48 16.91 -4.16 5.72
N ASN A 49 17.47 -5.35 5.89
CA ASN A 49 17.42 -6.06 7.16
C ASN A 49 18.48 -5.54 8.15
N ALA A 50 18.41 -5.99 9.41
CA ALA A 50 19.34 -5.52 10.47
C ALA A 50 20.82 -5.84 10.18
N SER A 51 21.11 -6.78 9.27
CA SER A 51 22.46 -7.13 8.83
C SER A 51 22.92 -6.32 7.61
N GLY A 52 22.13 -5.35 7.18
CA GLY A 52 22.45 -4.46 6.07
C GLY A 52 22.16 -5.04 4.69
N VAL A 53 21.63 -6.26 4.60
CA VAL A 53 21.28 -6.91 3.33
C VAL A 53 19.99 -6.29 2.80
N LYS A 54 20.02 -5.89 1.53
CA LYS A 54 18.87 -5.39 0.77
C LYS A 54 18.11 -6.58 0.17
N GLU A 55 16.81 -6.62 0.41
CA GLU A 55 15.90 -7.62 -0.13
C GLU A 55 14.72 -6.89 -0.78
N GLU A 56 14.29 -7.38 -1.94
CA GLU A 56 13.15 -6.84 -2.65
C GLU A 56 11.91 -7.71 -2.44
N PHE A 57 10.79 -7.05 -2.17
CA PHE A 57 9.51 -7.74 -2.00
C PHE A 57 8.45 -7.12 -2.91
N LYS A 58 7.57 -7.97 -3.45
CA LYS A 58 6.39 -7.54 -4.20
C LYS A 58 5.11 -7.84 -3.43
N CYS A 59 4.12 -7.00 -3.65
CA CYS A 59 2.78 -7.23 -3.12
C CYS A 59 2.06 -8.35 -3.88
N PRO A 60 1.07 -9.00 -3.23
CA PRO A 60 0.15 -9.89 -3.92
C PRO A 60 -0.52 -9.20 -5.11
N ASP A 61 -0.95 -9.99 -6.10
CA ASP A 61 -1.62 -9.48 -7.28
C ASP A 61 -2.86 -8.65 -6.91
N GLY A 62 -2.89 -7.41 -7.41
CA GLY A 62 -4.00 -6.49 -7.14
C GLY A 62 -3.75 -5.52 -5.98
N GLU A 63 -2.71 -5.73 -5.17
CA GLU A 63 -2.35 -4.82 -4.08
C GLU A 63 -1.31 -3.79 -4.51
N CYS A 64 -1.28 -2.69 -3.77
CA CYS A 64 -0.42 -1.54 -3.97
C CYS A 64 0.73 -1.55 -2.96
N CYS A 65 1.89 -1.06 -3.37
CA CYS A 65 3.03 -0.92 -2.47
C CYS A 65 3.14 0.50 -1.96
N SER A 66 2.86 0.76 -0.68
CA SER A 66 2.98 2.10 -0.10
C SER A 66 4.43 2.60 -0.05
N ALA A 67 4.61 3.92 0.11
CA ALA A 67 5.91 4.56 0.36
C ALA A 67 6.68 3.98 1.56
N LYS A 68 5.97 3.36 2.51
CA LYS A 68 6.53 2.73 3.72
C LYS A 68 6.90 1.26 3.52
N GLY A 69 6.77 0.74 2.30
CA GLY A 69 7.07 -0.64 1.96
C GLY A 69 6.09 -1.65 2.54
N TYR A 70 4.82 -1.29 2.66
CA TYR A 70 3.72 -2.19 3.06
C TYR A 70 2.73 -2.36 1.92
N CYS A 71 2.15 -3.56 1.82
CA CYS A 71 1.10 -3.86 0.87
C CYS A 71 -0.29 -3.55 1.43
N GLY A 72 -1.17 -3.09 0.55
CA GLY A 72 -2.57 -2.79 0.88
C GLY A 72 -3.31 -2.20 -0.31
N THR A 73 -4.60 -1.93 -0.12
CA THR A 73 -5.52 -1.49 -1.19
C THR A 73 -6.17 -0.13 -0.92
N THR A 74 -5.81 0.55 0.16
CA THR A 74 -6.35 1.88 0.46
C THR A 74 -5.57 2.96 -0.27
N SER A 75 -6.16 4.16 -0.39
CA SER A 75 -5.58 5.33 -1.04
C SER A 75 -4.13 5.63 -0.62
N SER A 76 -3.80 5.50 0.67
CA SER A 76 -2.45 5.74 1.20
C SER A 76 -1.39 4.72 0.74
N TYR A 77 -1.83 3.61 0.15
CA TYR A 77 -0.97 2.59 -0.44
C TYR A 77 -0.91 2.72 -1.96
N CYS A 78 -2.03 3.12 -2.56
CA CYS A 78 -2.22 3.04 -4.00
C CYS A 78 -1.87 4.30 -4.76
N TYR A 79 -2.03 5.50 -4.19
CA TYR A 79 -1.81 6.70 -4.99
C TYR A 79 -0.34 7.04 -5.17
N SER A 80 0.06 7.27 -6.42
CA SER A 80 1.42 7.65 -6.82
C SER A 80 1.89 8.93 -6.10
N ASN A 81 1.02 9.93 -5.94
CA ASN A 81 1.34 11.15 -5.19
C ASN A 81 1.54 10.94 -3.68
N LEU A 82 1.10 9.81 -3.13
CA LEU A 82 1.38 9.37 -1.75
C LEU A 82 2.59 8.42 -1.67
N GLY A 83 3.33 8.29 -2.77
CA GLY A 83 4.57 7.52 -2.87
C GLY A 83 4.34 6.02 -3.05
N CYS A 84 3.25 5.61 -3.71
CA CYS A 84 3.11 4.24 -4.17
C CYS A 84 4.32 3.83 -5.04
N GLN A 85 4.85 2.62 -4.83
CA GLN A 85 6.01 2.08 -5.54
C GLN A 85 5.56 1.06 -6.60
N ASP A 86 5.48 1.51 -7.85
CA ASP A 86 4.89 0.79 -8.99
C ASP A 86 5.68 -0.46 -9.43
N GLU A 87 6.99 -0.49 -9.20
CA GLU A 87 7.83 -1.68 -9.43
C GLU A 87 7.42 -2.89 -8.55
N TYR A 88 6.76 -2.62 -7.42
CA TYR A 88 6.47 -3.60 -6.37
C TYR A 88 4.97 -3.78 -6.07
N GLY A 89 4.09 -3.04 -6.73
CA GLY A 89 2.64 -3.13 -6.58
C GLY A 89 1.87 -2.31 -7.62
N LYS A 90 0.55 -2.37 -7.61
CA LYS A 90 -0.29 -1.62 -8.57
C LYS A 90 -0.56 -0.21 -8.05
N CYS A 91 0.09 0.79 -8.62
CA CYS A 91 -0.20 2.19 -8.30
C CYS A 91 -1.35 2.76 -9.11
N GLN A 92 -2.00 3.75 -8.53
CA GLN A 92 -3.10 4.51 -9.10
C GLN A 92 -2.66 5.97 -9.20
N GLU A 93 -3.02 6.62 -10.29
CA GLU A 93 -2.94 8.07 -10.36
C GLU A 93 -4.19 8.66 -9.69
N GLU A 94 -4.01 9.69 -8.86
CA GLU A 94 -5.15 10.42 -8.34
C GLU A 94 -5.71 11.29 -9.48
N GLU A 95 -6.98 11.13 -9.81
CA GLU A 95 -7.64 12.00 -10.79
C GLU A 95 -7.86 13.39 -10.18
N LEU A 96 -6.85 14.24 -10.36
CA LEU A 96 -6.86 15.61 -9.86
C LEU A 96 -7.57 16.55 -10.84
N CYS A 97 -8.31 17.49 -10.27
CA CYS A 97 -8.81 18.65 -10.98
C CYS A 97 -7.79 19.77 -10.83
N CYS A 98 -7.51 20.54 -11.88
CA CYS A 98 -6.59 21.67 -11.80
C CYS A 98 -7.36 22.97 -12.00
N SER A 99 -7.39 23.83 -10.98
CA SER A 99 -8.04 25.14 -11.03
C SER A 99 -7.34 26.09 -12.01
N LYS A 100 -8.04 27.10 -12.52
CA LYS A 100 -7.53 28.21 -13.37
C LYS A 100 -6.38 29.01 -12.74
N MET A 101 -6.17 28.85 -11.44
CA MET A 101 -5.09 29.47 -10.68
C MET A 101 -3.81 28.60 -10.63
N GLY A 102 -3.79 27.45 -11.30
CA GLY A 102 -2.62 26.56 -11.38
C GLY A 102 -2.44 25.62 -10.18
N TYR A 103 -3.47 25.49 -9.33
CA TYR A 103 -3.46 24.53 -8.22
C TYR A 103 -4.34 23.34 -8.54
N CYS A 104 -3.88 22.13 -8.21
CA CYS A 104 -4.63 20.89 -8.42
C CYS A 104 -5.07 20.25 -7.09
N GLY A 105 -6.21 19.57 -7.12
CA GLY A 105 -6.83 18.94 -5.95
C GLY A 105 -8.15 18.24 -6.32
N THR A 106 -8.80 17.63 -5.33
CA THR A 106 -10.02 16.83 -5.52
C THR A 106 -11.29 17.48 -4.97
N THR A 107 -11.21 18.70 -4.44
CA THR A 107 -12.34 19.42 -3.85
C THR A 107 -13.00 20.39 -4.84
N ARG A 108 -14.16 20.95 -4.47
CA ARG A 108 -14.88 21.95 -5.28
C ARG A 108 -14.02 23.13 -5.73
N SER A 109 -13.11 23.61 -4.90
CA SER A 109 -12.20 24.73 -5.25
C SER A 109 -11.23 24.40 -6.38
N TYR A 110 -11.17 23.15 -6.80
CA TYR A 110 -10.36 22.70 -7.92
C TYR A 110 -11.22 22.13 -9.06
N CYS A 111 -12.36 21.50 -8.72
CA CYS A 111 -13.10 20.64 -9.64
C CYS A 111 -14.35 21.24 -10.28
N THR A 112 -14.94 22.34 -9.78
CA THR A 112 -16.17 22.86 -10.40
C THR A 112 -15.91 23.40 -11.80
N ALA A 113 -16.90 23.28 -12.70
CA ALA A 113 -16.75 23.64 -14.11
C ALA A 113 -16.31 25.10 -14.36
N ASP A 114 -16.62 26.03 -13.45
CA ASP A 114 -16.20 27.43 -13.55
C ASP A 114 -14.75 27.65 -13.08
N VAL A 115 -14.21 26.78 -12.23
CA VAL A 115 -12.87 26.89 -11.64
C VAL A 115 -11.85 25.98 -12.31
N CYS A 116 -12.23 24.77 -12.69
CA CYS A 116 -11.34 23.76 -13.25
C CYS A 116 -10.92 24.07 -14.70
N GLN A 117 -9.69 23.70 -15.05
CA GLN A 117 -9.11 23.75 -16.38
C GLN A 117 -9.09 22.35 -16.99
N SER A 118 -9.99 22.09 -17.94
CA SER A 118 -10.17 20.76 -18.53
C SER A 118 -8.99 20.26 -19.36
N GLU A 119 -8.08 21.15 -19.79
CA GLU A 119 -6.84 20.75 -20.45
C GLU A 119 -5.79 20.18 -19.48
N PHE A 120 -5.92 20.48 -18.17
CA PHE A 120 -4.90 20.16 -17.16
C PHE A 120 -5.42 19.26 -16.03
N GLY A 121 -6.72 18.96 -15.95
CA GLY A 121 -7.27 18.06 -14.93
C GLY A 121 -8.69 17.60 -15.22
N ASN A 122 -9.16 16.63 -14.44
CA ASN A 122 -10.46 15.98 -14.60
C ASN A 122 -11.58 16.80 -13.95
N CYS A 123 -12.15 17.74 -14.70
CA CYS A 123 -13.18 18.63 -14.19
C CYS A 123 -14.52 17.92 -13.94
N TRP A 124 -15.23 18.31 -12.88
CA TRP A 124 -16.60 17.84 -12.67
C TRP A 124 -17.51 18.48 -13.71
N GLU A 125 -18.13 17.65 -14.55
CA GLU A 125 -19.18 18.13 -15.43
C GLU A 125 -20.35 18.67 -14.60
N LYS A 126 -21.02 19.72 -15.10
CA LYS A 126 -22.27 20.18 -14.50
C LYS A 126 -23.26 19.02 -14.60
N GLN A 127 -23.62 18.41 -13.46
CA GLN A 127 -24.79 17.54 -13.42
C GLN A 127 -25.99 18.39 -13.84
N ASN A 128 -26.43 18.22 -15.08
CA ASN A 128 -27.68 18.78 -15.56
C ASN A 128 -28.82 18.13 -14.75
N GLN A 129 -29.29 18.82 -13.71
CA GLN A 129 -30.63 18.64 -13.16
C GLN A 129 -31.57 19.59 -13.86
#